data_AF-A0AB33KY02-F1
#
_entry.id   AF-A0AB33KY02-F1
#
_cell.length_a   1.000
_cell.length_b   1.000
_cell.length_c   1.000
_cell.angle_alpha   90.00
_cell.angle_beta   90.00
_cell.angle_gamma   90.00
#
_symmetry.space_group_name_H-M   'P 1'
#
loop_
_entity.id
_entity.type
_entity.pdbx_description
1 polymer ?
#
loop_
_entity_poly.entity_id
_entity_poly.type
_entity_poly.pdbx_seq_one_letter_code
_entity_poly.pdbx_strand_id
1 'polypeptide(L)'
;MKHLKRRAIVFLIICTCLILLGSYISDGNQRSCLGNPVILPYIFLGLPFVFLLGILDIIVLTFLKKLRLYKIIINLSLILVSFLIAFLFIEY
;
A
#
# COMPACT_ATOMS: atom_id res chain seq x y z
N MET A 1 0.82 21.00 2.30
CA MET A 1 1.56 19.88 2.93
C MET A 1 0.78 19.08 3.98
N LYS A 2 -0.11 19.68 4.80
CA LYS A 2 -0.89 18.94 5.82
C LYS A 2 -1.65 17.72 5.26
N HIS A 3 -2.29 17.87 4.10
CA HIS A 3 -3.02 16.79 3.43
C HIS A 3 -2.13 15.61 2.99
N LEU A 4 -0.91 15.90 2.54
CA LEU A 4 0.08 14.89 2.15
C LEU A 4 0.60 14.10 3.34
N LYS A 5 0.91 14.78 4.45
CA LYS A 5 1.31 14.13 5.71
C LYS A 5 0.21 13.19 6.23
N ARG A 6 -1.05 13.66 6.24
CA ARG A 6 -2.19 12.84 6.66
C ARG A 6 -2.33 11.58 5.81
N ARG A 7 -2.11 11.67 4.50
CA ARG A 7 -2.17 10.53 3.58
C ARG A 7 -1.08 9.50 3.81
N ALA A 8 0.16 9.95 3.99
CA ALA A 8 1.27 9.06 4.31
C ALA A 8 1.02 8.31 5.62
N ILE A 9 0.47 8.98 6.64
CA ILE A 9 0.11 8.35 7.91
C ILE A 9 -0.99 7.30 7.72
N VAL A 10 -2.07 7.63 7.00
CA VAL A 10 -3.16 6.68 6.72
C VAL A 10 -2.65 5.46 5.94
N PHE A 11 -1.83 5.69 4.92
CA PHE A 11 -1.18 4.63 4.15
C PHE A 11 -0.35 3.71 5.06
N LEU A 12 0.51 4.30 5.90
CA LEU A 12 1.36 3.55 6.82
C LEU A 12 0.54 2.69 7.79
N ILE A 13 -0.53 3.24 8.36
CA ILE A 13 -1.44 2.51 9.24
C ILE A 13 -2.05 1.30 8.51
N ILE A 14 -2.53 1.47 7.27
CA ILE A 14 -3.13 0.37 6.49
C ILE A 14 -2.09 -0.71 6.23
N CYS A 15 -0.88 -0.34 5.79
CA CYS A 15 0.21 -1.28 5.56
C CYS A 15 0.53 -2.07 6.84
N THR A 16 0.72 -1.39 7.97
CA THR A 16 1.05 -2.03 9.25
C THR A 16 -0.07 -2.96 9.72
N CYS A 17 -1.34 -2.54 9.62
CA CYS A 17 -2.47 -3.38 10.00
C CYS A 17 -2.58 -4.65 9.16
N LEU A 18 -2.37 -4.57 7.84
CA LEU A 18 -2.45 -5.73 6.96
C LEU A 18 -1.28 -6.70 7.17
N ILE A 19 -0.07 -6.18 7.41
CA ILE A 19 1.09 -7.01 7.76
C ILE A 19 0.87 -7.71 9.11
N LEU A 20 0.42 -6.98 10.14
CA LEU A 20 0.10 -7.55 11.44
C LEU A 20 -0.99 -8.61 11.37
N LEU A 21 -2.03 -8.37 10.56
CA LEU A 21 -3.09 -9.34 10.32
C LEU A 21 -2.54 -10.61 9.66
N GLY A 22 -1.66 -10.46 8.68
CA GLY A 22 -0.96 -11.58 8.07
C GLY A 22 -0.08 -12.34 9.07
N SER A 23 0.65 -11.64 9.93
CA SER A 23 1.45 -12.24 11.00
C SER A 23 0.58 -12.97 12.03
N TYR A 24 -0.61 -12.46 12.34
CA TYR A 24 -1.54 -13.08 13.27
C TYR A 24 -2.19 -14.35 12.72
N ILE A 25 -2.49 -14.38 11.41
CA ILE A 25 -3.11 -15.53 10.74
C ILE A 25 -2.08 -16.60 10.35
N SER A 26 -0.83 -16.19 10.14
CA SER A 26 0.28 -17.08 9.81
C SER A 26 0.71 -17.89 11.03
N ASP A 27 -0.02 -18.97 11.34
CA ASP A 27 0.51 -20.04 12.18
C ASP A 27 1.80 -20.56 11.55
N GLY A 28 2.89 -20.63 12.32
CA GLY A 28 4.28 -20.87 11.86
C GLY A 28 4.54 -22.19 11.11
N ASN A 29 3.49 -22.95 10.79
CA ASN A 29 3.54 -24.20 10.05
C ASN A 29 2.79 -24.16 8.70
N GLN A 30 2.21 -23.02 8.31
CA GLN A 30 1.51 -22.87 7.03
C GLN A 30 2.50 -22.50 5.92
N ARG A 31 2.90 -23.49 5.11
CA ARG A 31 3.49 -23.21 3.79
C ARG A 31 2.38 -22.91 2.81
N SER A 32 2.31 -21.68 2.32
CA SER A 32 1.37 -21.31 1.26
C SER A 32 2.03 -21.48 -0.11
N CYS A 33 1.31 -22.08 -1.05
CA CYS A 33 1.77 -22.25 -2.44
C CYS A 33 1.91 -20.91 -3.19
N LEU A 34 1.39 -19.81 -2.62
CA LEU A 34 1.42 -18.47 -3.17
C LEU A 34 2.54 -17.57 -2.59
N GLY A 35 3.39 -18.09 -1.70
CA GLY A 35 4.47 -17.33 -1.06
C GLY A 35 4.25 -17.15 0.45
N ASN A 36 4.95 -16.20 1.07
CA ASN A 36 4.86 -16.00 2.51
C ASN A 36 3.41 -15.64 2.96
N PRO A 37 2.77 -16.46 3.82
CA PRO A 37 1.39 -16.22 4.26
C PRO A 37 1.21 -14.89 5.02
N VAL A 38 2.29 -14.33 5.58
CA VAL A 38 2.27 -13.03 6.27
C VAL A 38 2.02 -11.88 5.29
N ILE A 39 2.60 -11.93 4.09
CA ILE A 39 2.50 -10.85 3.12
C ILE A 39 1.31 -11.03 2.17
N LEU A 40 0.73 -12.23 2.10
CA LEU A 40 -0.41 -12.53 1.22
C LEU A 40 -1.59 -11.55 1.40
N PRO A 41 -2.07 -11.27 2.63
CA PRO A 41 -3.15 -10.32 2.84
C PRO A 41 -2.79 -8.91 2.35
N TYR A 42 -1.53 -8.52 2.49
CA TYR A 42 -1.05 -7.24 1.98
C TYR A 42 -1.00 -7.21 0.44
N ILE A 43 -0.57 -8.30 -0.22
CA ILE A 43 -0.54 -8.38 -1.68
C ILE A 43 -1.94 -8.40 -2.28
N PHE A 44 -2.87 -9.16 -1.69
CA PHE A 44 -4.21 -9.34 -2.23
C PHE A 44 -5.20 -8.23 -1.85
N LEU A 45 -5.04 -7.59 -0.70
CA LEU A 45 -5.94 -6.53 -0.24
C LEU A 45 -5.24 -5.18 -0.20
N GLY A 46 -4.01 -5.12 0.32
CA GLY A 46 -3.27 -3.87 0.47
C GLY A 46 -2.88 -3.22 -0.85
N LEU A 47 -2.17 -3.95 -1.72
CA LEU A 47 -1.71 -3.45 -3.01
C LEU A 47 -2.85 -2.92 -3.90
N PRO A 48 -3.97 -3.64 -4.07
CA PRO A 48 -5.13 -3.12 -4.80
C PRO A 48 -5.74 -1.88 -4.14
N PHE A 49 -5.80 -1.84 -2.80
CA PHE A 49 -6.34 -0.71 -2.07
C PHE A 49 -5.48 0.56 -2.23
N VAL A 50 -4.16 0.39 -2.20
CA VAL A 50 -3.19 1.46 -2.47
C VAL A 50 -3.35 2.01 -3.88
N PHE A 51 -3.49 1.12 -4.87
CA PHE A 51 -3.75 1.52 -6.25
C PHE A 51 -5.07 2.29 -6.38
N LEU A 52 -6.14 1.77 -5.77
CA LEU A 52 -7.44 2.42 -5.76
C LEU A 52 -7.37 3.83 -5.16
N LEU A 53 -6.69 3.99 -4.02
CA LEU A 53 -6.43 5.28 -3.37
C LEU A 53 -5.65 6.24 -4.28
N GLY A 54 -4.62 5.74 -4.97
CA GLY A 54 -3.85 6.52 -5.93
C GLY A 54 -4.69 7.02 -7.10
N ILE A 55 -5.54 6.15 -7.66
CA ILE A 55 -6.45 6.49 -8.77
C ILE A 55 -7.50 7.51 -8.31
N LEU A 56 -8.18 7.25 -7.19
CA LEU A 56 -9.16 8.17 -6.60
C LEU A 56 -8.56 9.57 -6.38
N ASP A 57 -7.32 9.62 -5.91
CA ASP A 57 -6.65 10.90 -5.71
C ASP A 57 -6.37 11.65 -7.02
N ILE A 58 -5.90 10.95 -8.04
CA ILE A 58 -5.70 11.56 -9.37
C ILE A 58 -7.02 12.08 -9.92
N ILE A 59 -8.12 11.32 -9.78
CA ILE A 59 -9.46 11.73 -10.21
C ILE A 59 -9.88 13.01 -9.49
N VAL A 60 -9.79 13.04 -8.15
CA VAL A 60 -10.16 14.21 -7.34
C VAL A 60 -9.30 15.43 -7.69
N LEU A 61 -7.99 15.24 -7.89
CA LEU A 61 -7.08 16.33 -8.27
C LEU A 61 -7.36 16.88 -9.66
N THR A 62 -7.75 16.00 -10.59
CA THR A 62 -8.15 16.35 -11.96
C THR A 62 -9.47 17.13 -11.93
N PHE A 63 -10.47 16.65 -11.19
CA PHE A 63 -11.76 17.32 -11.03
C PHE A 63 -11.62 18.72 -10.42
N LEU A 64 -10.75 18.86 -9.40
CA LEU A 64 -10.46 20.15 -8.78
C LEU A 64 -9.54 21.06 -9.61
N LYS A 65 -9.11 20.64 -10.82
CA LYS A 65 -8.12 21.33 -11.67
C LYS A 65 -6.85 21.74 -10.91
N LYS A 66 -6.46 20.96 -9.90
CA LYS A 66 -5.30 21.21 -9.02
C LYS A 66 -4.20 20.17 -9.23
N LEU A 67 -4.20 19.53 -10.40
CA LEU A 67 -3.18 18.58 -10.81
C LEU A 67 -1.85 19.33 -10.97
N ARG A 68 -0.86 18.94 -10.18
CA ARG A 68 0.51 19.46 -10.27
C ARG A 68 1.45 18.27 -10.33
N LEU A 69 2.51 18.37 -11.12
CA LEU A 69 3.47 17.28 -11.35
C LEU A 69 4.00 16.69 -10.04
N TYR A 70 4.34 17.51 -9.05
CA TYR A 70 4.84 17.01 -7.76
C TYR A 70 3.85 16.09 -7.03
N LYS A 71 2.53 16.24 -7.22
CA LYS A 71 1.53 15.37 -6.59
C LYS A 71 1.47 14.01 -7.26
N ILE A 72 1.63 13.99 -8.58
CA ILE A 72 1.70 12.77 -9.38
C ILE A 72 2.95 11.98 -8.96
N ILE A 73 4.10 12.66 -8.85
CA ILE A 73 5.36 12.06 -8.38
C ILE A 73 5.17 11.43 -6.99
N ILE A 74 4.52 12.13 -6.05
CA ILE A 74 4.29 11.57 -4.71
C ILE A 74 3.38 10.34 -4.72
N ASN A 75 2.30 10.33 -5.51
CA ASN A 75 1.46 9.14 -5.63
C ASN A 75 2.23 7.97 -6.26
N LEU A 76 3.07 8.26 -7.26
CA LEU A 76 3.94 7.26 -7.86
C LEU A 76 4.94 6.70 -6.83
N SER A 77 5.54 7.57 -6.01
CA SER A 77 6.45 7.17 -4.93
C SER A 77 5.74 6.30 -3.87
N LEU A 78 4.50 6.62 -3.50
CA LEU A 78 3.72 5.80 -2.56
C LEU A 78 3.43 4.41 -3.12
N ILE A 79 3.07 4.31 -4.41
CA ILE A 79 2.90 3.03 -5.09
C ILE A 79 4.22 2.25 -5.11
N LEU A 80 5.32 2.92 -5.42
CA LEU A 80 6.64 2.30 -5.47
C LEU A 80 7.06 1.74 -4.10
N VAL A 81 6.82 2.49 -3.02
CA VAL A 81 7.04 2.03 -1.64
C VAL A 81 6.16 0.83 -1.31
N SER A 82 4.91 0.82 -1.77
CA SER A 82 4.01 -0.34 -1.59
C SER A 82 4.54 -1.61 -2.24
N PHE A 83 5.09 -1.52 -3.46
CA PHE A 83 5.75 -2.63 -4.13
C PHE A 83 7.03 -3.06 -3.41
N LEU A 84 7.81 -2.09 -2.91
CA LEU A 84 9.04 -2.38 -2.19
C LEU A 84 8.77 -3.16 -0.90
N ILE A 85 7.70 -2.83 -0.17
CA ILE A 85 7.22 -3.60 0.98
C ILE A 85 6.83 -5.02 0.56
N ALA A 86 6.08 -5.18 -0.53
CA ALA A 86 5.70 -6.50 -1.00
C ALA A 86 6.94 -7.35 -1.34
N PHE A 87 7.93 -6.77 -2.03
CA PHE A 87 9.16 -7.47 -2.42
C PHE A 87 10.01 -7.87 -1.19
N LEU A 88 10.16 -6.98 -0.23
CA LEU A 88 11.01 -7.21 0.96
C LEU A 88 10.50 -8.37 1.83
N PHE A 89 9.18 -8.59 1.84
CA PHE A 89 8.53 -9.64 2.63
C PHE A 89 8.15 -10.89 1.82
N ILE A 90 8.35 -10.90 0.50
CA ILE A 90 8.07 -12.09 -0.33
C ILE A 90 9.25 -13.09 -0.33
N GLU A 91 10.47 -12.59 -0.13
CA GLU A 91 11.70 -13.39 -0.05
C GLU A 91 12.04 -13.88 1.37
N TYR A 92 11.40 -13.28 2.40
CA TYR A 92 11.53 -13.69 3.80
C TYR A 92 10.49 -14.76 4.15
#